data_AF-A0A2E5BQC3-F1
#
_entry.id   AF-A0A2E5BQC3-F1
#
_cell.length_a   1.000
_cell.length_b   1.000
_cell.length_c   1.000
_cell.angle_alpha   90.00
_cell.angle_beta   90.00
_cell.angle_gamma   90.00
#
_symmetry.space_group_name_H-M   'P 1'
#
loop_
_entity.id
_entity.type
_entity.pdbx_description
1 polymer ?
#
loop_
_entity_poly.entity_id
_entity_poly.type
_entity_poly.pdbx_seq_one_letter_code
_entity_poly.pdbx_strand_id
1 'polypeptide(L)' 'MISLDELRHLEPTLADMNDEDLLEIRSQLYALGQLAFDVWQREQTGSNCPQGVVTPDPSNSTIDI' A
#
# COMPACT_ATOMS: atom_id res chain seq x y z
N MET A 1 -11.15 -10.08 2.99
CA MET A 1 -10.27 -11.15 3.46
C MET A 1 -10.67 -12.42 2.73
N ILE A 2 -9.73 -13.14 2.15
CA ILE A 2 -9.98 -14.32 1.31
C ILE A 2 -10.50 -15.47 2.19
N SER A 3 -11.50 -16.19 1.70
CA SER A 3 -12.02 -17.40 2.33
C SER A 3 -11.02 -18.56 2.21
N LEU A 4 -11.19 -19.60 3.05
CA LEU A 4 -10.33 -20.79 2.98
C LEU A 4 -10.54 -21.56 1.66
N ASP A 5 -11.77 -21.61 1.16
CA ASP A 5 -12.10 -22.27 -0.11
C ASP A 5 -11.49 -21.53 -1.30
N GLU A 6 -11.52 -20.20 -1.31
CA GLU A 6 -10.81 -19.41 -2.33
C GLU A 6 -9.29 -19.59 -2.26
N LEU A 7 -8.72 -19.75 -1.06
CA LEU A 7 -7.29 -20.03 -0.88
C LEU A 7 -6.92 -21.39 -1.49
N ARG A 8 -7.73 -22.42 -1.25
CA ARG A 8 -7.59 -23.76 -1.87
C ARG A 8 -7.79 -23.73 -3.38
N HIS A 9 -8.64 -22.84 -3.88
CA HIS A 9 -8.83 -22.68 -5.32
C HIS A 9 -7.64 -22.01 -6.00
N LEU A 10 -7.00 -21.03 -5.35
CA LEU A 10 -5.81 -20.36 -5.84
C LEU A 10 -4.58 -21.26 -5.82
N GLU A 11 -4.39 -22.00 -4.74
CA GLU A 11 -3.29 -22.95 -4.58
C GLU A 11 -3.84 -24.36 -4.29
N PRO A 12 -4.04 -25.18 -5.33
CA PRO A 12 -4.57 -26.54 -5.19
C PRO A 12 -3.70 -27.44 -4.30
N THR A 13 -2.43 -27.10 -4.10
CA THR A 13 -1.53 -27.82 -3.19
C THR A 13 -1.98 -27.75 -1.72
N LEU A 14 -2.80 -26.77 -1.37
CA LEU A 14 -3.36 -26.56 -0.03
C LEU A 14 -4.72 -27.27 0.17
N ALA A 15 -5.24 -27.98 -0.84
CA ALA A 15 -6.57 -28.59 -0.79
C ALA A 15 -6.72 -29.60 0.36
N ASP A 16 -5.67 -30.38 0.62
CA ASP A 16 -5.68 -31.46 1.62
C ASP A 16 -5.23 -31.00 3.02
N MET A 17 -4.87 -29.72 3.19
CA MET A 17 -4.49 -29.17 4.48
C MET A 17 -5.71 -28.95 5.37
N ASN A 18 -5.53 -29.21 6.67
CA ASN A 18 -6.55 -28.94 7.68
C ASN A 18 -6.81 -27.43 7.79
N ASP A 19 -7.98 -27.06 8.29
CA ASP A 19 -8.40 -25.66 8.36
C ASP A 19 -7.53 -24.83 9.33
N GLU A 20 -6.99 -25.43 10.39
CA GLU A 20 -6.18 -24.73 11.40
C GLU A 20 -4.86 -24.24 10.81
N ASP A 21 -4.14 -25.12 10.11
CA ASP A 21 -2.89 -24.78 9.43
C ASP A 21 -3.16 -23.79 8.27
N LEU A 22 -4.29 -23.95 7.56
CA LEU A 22 -4.69 -23.03 6.49
C LEU A 22 -4.99 -21.62 7.04
N LEU A 23 -5.60 -21.53 8.22
CA LEU A 23 -5.85 -20.28 8.92
C LEU A 23 -4.54 -19.60 9.32
N GLU A 24 -3.56 -20.37 9.79
CA GLU A 24 -2.24 -19.85 10.13
C GLU A 24 -1.52 -19.30 8.89
N ILE A 25 -1.45 -20.07 7.80
CA ILE A 25 -0.84 -19.62 6.54
C ILE A 25 -1.52 -18.34 6.04
N ARG A 26 -2.86 -18.29 6.05
CA ARG A 26 -3.61 -17.11 5.64
C ARG A 26 -3.25 -15.90 6.49
N SER A 27 -3.12 -16.07 7.81
CA SER A 27 -2.72 -15.01 8.73
C SER A 27 -1.31 -14.48 8.40
N GLN A 28 -0.35 -15.37 8.16
CA GLN A 28 1.03 -15.03 7.81
C GLN A 28 1.11 -14.28 6.46
N LEU A 29 0.33 -14.69 5.46
CA LEU A 29 0.25 -14.00 4.16
C LEU A 29 -0.28 -12.57 4.30
N TYR A 30 -1.30 -12.36 5.14
CA TYR A 30 -1.80 -11.02 5.41
C TYR A 30 -0.80 -10.15 6.16
N ALA A 31 -0.10 -10.71 7.15
CA ALA A 31 0.95 -9.99 7.86
C ALA A 31 2.09 -9.57 6.90
N LEU A 32 2.49 -10.46 5.98
CA LEU A 32 3.48 -10.15 4.95
C LEU A 32 2.99 -9.04 4.01
N GLY A 33 1.76 -9.15 3.52
CA GLY A 33 1.16 -8.14 2.65
C GLY A 33 1.07 -6.76 3.33
N GLN A 34 0.69 -6.73 4.60
CA GLN A 34 0.66 -5.49 5.38
C GLN A 34 2.06 -4.90 5.54
N LEU A 35 3.07 -5.72 5.87
CA LEU A 35 4.45 -5.26 6.00
C LEU A 35 4.97 -4.67 4.67
N ALA A 36 4.70 -5.32 3.55
CA ALA A 36 5.08 -4.82 2.23
C ALA A 36 4.38 -3.49 1.90
N PHE A 37 3.09 -3.38 2.22
CA PHE A 37 2.33 -2.14 2.05
C PHE A 37 2.88 -1.01 2.92
N ASP A 38 3.20 -1.28 4.19
CA ASP A 38 3.76 -0.30 5.12
C ASP A 38 5.15 0.18 4.67
N VAL A 39 5.97 -0.70 4.08
CA VAL A 39 7.25 -0.33 3.46
C VAL A 39 7.01 0.58 2.26
N TRP A 40 6.16 0.16 1.31
CA TRP A 40 5.82 0.95 0.14
C TRP A 40 5.27 2.33 0.51
N GLN A 41 4.37 2.40 1.49
CA GLN A 41 3.80 3.66 1.97
C GLN A 41 4.86 4.57 2.59
N ARG A 42 5.79 4.03 3.37
CA ARG A 42 6.93 4.80 3.92
C ARG A 42 7.84 5.32 2.82
N GLU A 43 8.13 4.52 1.81
CA GLU A 43 8.97 4.95 0.67
C GLU A 43 8.28 6.00 -0.20
N GLN A 44 6.95 6.00 -0.26
CA GLN A 44 6.14 7.01 -0.96
C GLN A 44 6.02 8.35 -0.21
N THR A 45 6.56 8.46 1.02
CA THR A 45 6.64 9.76 1.72
C THR A 45 7.73 10.70 1.17
N GLY A 46 8.53 10.23 0.21
CA GLY A 46 9.25 11.11 -0.71
C GLY A 46 8.27 11.77 -1.68
N SER A 47 7.82 12.98 -1.35
CA SER A 47 6.90 13.83 -2.12
C SER A 47 7.05 13.70 -3.64
N ASN A 48 6.14 12.96 -4.29
CA ASN A 48 5.83 13.09 -5.71
C ASN A 48 4.71 14.11 -5.96
N CYS A 49 4.45 15.04 -5.02
CA CYS A 49 3.74 16.25 -5.41
C CYS A 49 4.67 17.00 -6.38
N PRO A 50 4.25 17.26 -7.64
CA PRO A 50 4.86 18.33 -8.39
C PRO A 50 4.60 19.57 -7.54
N GLN A 51 5.63 20.09 -6.88
CA GLN A 51 5.55 21.45 -6.38
C GLN A 51 5.44 22.31 -7.63
N GLY A 52 4.20 22.59 -8.04
CA GLY A 52 3.89 23.75 -8.84
C GLY A 52 4.36 24.93 -8.00
N VAL A 53 5.62 25.32 -8.22
CA VAL A 53 6.20 26.53 -7.69
C VAL A 53 5.32 27.64 -8.22
N VAL A 54 4.40 28.13 -7.39
CA VAL A 54 3.78 29.42 -7.64
C VAL A 54 4.89 30.44 -7.40
N THR A 55 5.64 30.74 -8.46
CA THR A 55 6.47 31.93 -8.49
C THR A 55 5.54 33.12 -8.33
N PRO A 56 5.70 33.97 -7.31
CA PRO A 56 5.05 35.27 -7.34
C PRO A 56 5.53 35.98 -8.59
N ASP A 57 4.58 36.38 -9.44
CA ASP A 57 4.85 37.24 -10.59
C ASP A 57 5.52 38.53 -10.08
N PRO A 58 6.74 38.88 -10.52
CA PRO A 58 7.40 40.12 -10.10
C PRO A 58 6.68 41.38 -10.60
N SER A 59 5.58 41.26 -11.35
CA SER A 59 4.84 42.37 -11.93
C SER A 59 3.92 43.12 -10.96
N ASN A 60 3.78 42.71 -9.69
CA ASN A 60 2.92 43.41 -8.73
C ASN A 60 3.72 44.00 -7.56
N SER A 61 4.75 44.79 -7.88
CA SER A 61 5.27 45.82 -6.97
C SER A 61 4.41 47.07 -7.18
N THR A 62 3.26 47.14 -6.53
CA THR A 62 2.54 48.40 -6.35
C THR A 62 3.47 49.33 -5.58
N ILE A 63 3.88 50.40 -6.25
CA ILE A 63 4.57 51.54 -5.68
C ILE A 63 3.55 52.25 -4.77
N ASP A 64 3.77 52.21 -3.45
CA ASP A 64 3.18 53.17 -2.53
C ASP A 64 4.22 54.28 -2.27
N ILE A 65 3.93 55.48 -2.79
CA ILE A 65 4.52 56.77 -2.36
C ILE A 65 3.52 57.42 -1.40
#